data_AF-A0A7V5PPR3-F1
#
_entry.id   AF-A0A7V5PPR3-F1
#
_cell.length_a   1.000
_cell.length_b   1.000
_cell.length_c   1.000
_cell.angle_alpha   90.00
_cell.angle_beta   90.00
_cell.angle_gamma   90.00
#
_symmetry.space_group_name_H-M   'P 1'
#
loop_
_entity.id
_entity.type
_entity.pdbx_description
1 polymer ?
#
loop_
_entity_poly.entity_id
_entity_poly.type
_entity_poly.pdbx_seq_one_letter_code
_entity_poly.pdbx_strand_id
1 'polypeptide(L)' 'MAMHPIKNIGFVSTRFAGTDGVSLETAKWAEVLTRNRFECFYFAGQLDRKKSRSFKSELAFFDHPEIKEIQ' A
#
# COMPACT_ATOMS: atom_id res chain seq x y z
N MET A 1 5.30 31.32 2.97
CA MET A 1 4.54 30.08 3.22
C MET A 1 5.41 29.13 4.04
N ALA A 2 4.93 28.64 5.18
CA ALA A 2 5.66 27.60 5.93
C ALA A 2 5.53 26.27 5.19
N MET A 3 6.66 25.68 4.78
CA MET A 3 6.67 24.34 4.21
C MET A 3 6.46 23.32 5.33
N HIS A 4 5.40 22.53 5.22
CA HIS A 4 5.21 21.37 6.07
C HIS A 4 6.06 20.24 5.50
N PRO A 5 7.03 19.69 6.26
CA PRO A 5 7.85 18.60 5.76
C PRO A 5 6.99 17.35 5.57
N ILE A 6 7.07 16.74 4.39
CA ILE A 6 6.42 15.45 4.12
C ILE A 6 7.08 14.40 5.01
N LYS A 7 6.27 13.65 5.75
CA LYS A 7 6.72 12.58 6.66
C LYS A 7 6.06 11.24 6.43
N ASN A 8 4.84 11.23 5.91
CA ASN A 8 4.03 10.03 5.73
C ASN A 8 3.86 9.75 4.24
N ILE A 9 4.11 8.52 3.81
CA ILE A 9 3.95 8.07 2.43
C ILE A 9 2.92 6.93 2.41
N GLY A 10 1.91 7.05 1.57
CA GLY A 10 0.90 6.02 1.36
C GLY A 10 1.16 5.26 0.06
N PHE A 11 1.23 3.94 0.13
CA PHE A 11 1.16 3.05 -1.03
C PHE A 11 -0.29 2.59 -1.22
N VAL A 12 -0.80 2.73 -2.44
CA VAL A 12 -2.17 2.37 -2.81
C VAL A 12 -2.10 1.38 -3.96
N SER A 13 -2.73 0.22 -3.81
CA SER A 13 -2.85 -0.81 -4.85
C SER A 13 -4.10 -1.64 -4.60
N THR A 14 -4.45 -2.52 -5.53
CA THR A 14 -5.48 -3.53 -5.31
C THR A 14 -4.98 -4.66 -4.41
N ARG A 15 -3.67 -4.90 -4.39
CA ARG A 15 -2.99 -5.90 -3.57
C ARG A 15 -1.56 -5.49 -3.21
N PHE A 16 -1.18 -5.71 -1.96
CA PHE A 16 0.20 -5.85 -1.49
C PHE A 16 0.32 -7.13 -0.65
N ALA A 17 0.32 -8.27 -1.32
CA ALA A 17 0.40 -9.58 -0.70
C ALA A 17 1.10 -10.58 -1.62
N GLY A 18 2.09 -11.31 -1.07
CA GLY A 18 2.86 -12.30 -1.81
C GLY A 18 4.06 -11.71 -2.55
N THR A 19 4.50 -12.40 -3.61
CA THR A 19 5.77 -12.15 -4.31
C THR A 19 5.58 -11.66 -5.75
N ASP A 20 4.44 -11.05 -6.06
CA ASP A 20 4.27 -10.40 -7.36
C ASP A 20 5.14 -9.15 -7.48
N GLY A 21 5.35 -8.70 -8.72
CA GLY A 21 6.21 -7.55 -9.01
C GLY A 21 5.80 -6.29 -8.26
N VAL A 22 4.50 -5.96 -8.18
CA VAL A 22 4.03 -4.75 -7.48
C VAL A 22 4.34 -4.84 -5.99
N SER A 23 4.06 -5.99 -5.38
CA SER A 23 4.33 -6.25 -3.96
C SER A 23 5.82 -6.15 -3.63
N LEU A 24 6.69 -6.72 -4.47
CA LEU A 24 8.15 -6.70 -4.28
C LEU A 24 8.77 -5.32 -4.55
N GLU A 25 8.38 -4.65 -5.64
CA GLU A 25 8.86 -3.29 -5.95
C GLU A 25 8.42 -2.29 -4.88
N THR A 26 7.18 -2.39 -4.41
CA THR A 26 6.67 -1.56 -3.30
C THR A 26 7.47 -1.78 -2.02
N ALA A 27 7.84 -3.03 -1.71
CA ALA A 27 8.66 -3.33 -0.54
C ALA A 27 10.06 -2.67 -0.62
N LYS A 28 10.70 -2.71 -1.80
CA LYS A 28 12.00 -2.05 -2.03
C LYS A 28 11.89 -0.53 -1.87
N TRP A 29 10.84 0.08 -2.41
CA TRP A 29 10.61 1.52 -2.24
C TRP A 29 10.33 1.90 -0.79
N ALA A 30 9.48 1.13 -0.10
CA ALA A 30 9.19 1.36 1.31
C ALA A 30 10.45 1.26 2.18
N GLU A 31 11.37 0.36 1.85
CA GLU A 31 12.66 0.24 2.51
C GLU A 31 13.53 1.50 2.31
N VAL A 32 13.68 1.97 1.07
CA VAL A 32 14.44 3.20 0.76
C VAL A 32 13.84 4.41 1.48
N LEU A 33 12.52 4.56 1.45
CA LEU A 33 11.82 5.67 2.11
C LEU A 33 11.93 5.60 3.64
N THR A 34 11.81 4.42 4.22
CA THR A 34 11.98 4.23 5.67
C THR A 34 13.40 4.60 6.11
N ARG A 35 14.44 4.20 5.34
CA ARG A 35 15.84 4.60 5.57
C ARG A 35 16.02 6.12 5.52
N ASN A 36 15.23 6.80 4.68
CA ASN A 36 15.17 8.26 4.59
C ASN A 36 14.23 8.93 5.62
N ARG A 37 13.83 8.21 6.67
CA ARG A 37 13.01 8.72 7.80
C ARG A 37 11.58 9.15 7.41
N PHE A 38 11.01 8.50 6.40
CA PHE A 38 9.58 8.54 6.13
C PHE A 38 8.87 7.36 6.80
N GLU A 39 7.60 7.56 7.13
CA GLU A 39 6.71 6.50 7.60
C GLU A 39 5.84 6.01 6.44
N CYS A 40 5.93 4.72 6.12
CA CYS A 40 5.17 4.11 5.04
C CYS A 40 3.88 3.44 5.54
N PHE A 41 2.78 3.71 4.84
CA PHE A 41 1.44 3.18 5.08
C PHE A 41 0.91 2.49 3.82
N TYR A 42 -0.04 1.57 3.99
CA TYR A 42 -0.54 0.73 2.90
C TYR A 42 -2.06 0.73 2.85
N PHE A 43 -2.61 0.85 1.66
CA PHE A 43 -4.02 0.64 1.36
C PHE A 43 -4.13 -0.39 0.23
N ALA A 44 -4.86 -1.47 0.47
CA ALA A 44 -5.20 -2.45 -0.57
C ALA A 44 -6.34 -3.38 -0.14
N GLY A 45 -6.87 -4.17 -1.07
CA GLY A 45 -7.87 -5.20 -0.74
C GLY A 45 -7.29 -6.50 -0.23
N GLN A 46 -6.02 -6.76 -0.54
CA GLN A 46 -5.23 -7.83 0.07
C GLN A 46 -3.91 -7.27 0.59
N LEU A 47 -3.59 -7.59 1.85
CA LEU A 47 -2.42 -7.06 2.58
C LEU A 47 -1.79 -8.17 3.42
N ASP A 48 -0.47 -8.35 3.30
CA ASP A 48 0.35 -9.19 4.19
C ASP A 48 1.28 -8.34 5.10
N ARG A 49 1.05 -7.02 5.15
CA ARG A 49 1.83 -6.04 5.91
C ARG A 49 1.26 -5.82 7.32
N LYS A 50 2.01 -5.13 8.19
CA LYS A 50 1.61 -4.85 9.59
C LYS A 50 0.28 -4.09 9.64
N LYS A 51 -0.70 -4.61 10.39
CA LYS A 51 -2.05 -4.00 10.57
C LYS A 51 -2.00 -2.55 11.06
N SER A 52 -1.04 -2.19 11.92
CA SER A 52 -0.90 -0.83 12.44
C SER A 52 -0.50 0.22 11.41
N ARG A 53 -0.06 -0.19 10.21
CA ARG A 53 0.32 0.69 9.10
C ARG A 53 -0.50 0.44 7.84
N SER A 54 -1.60 -0.29 7.98
CA SER A 54 -2.32 -0.88 6.86
C SER A 54 -3.81 -0.66 7.01
N PHE A 55 -4.45 -0.23 5.93
CA PHE A 55 -5.90 -0.15 5.81
C PHE A 55 -6.36 -1.12 4.73
N LYS A 56 -7.02 -2.21 5.14
CA LYS A 56 -7.61 -3.18 4.19
C LYS A 56 -8.98 -2.69 3.75
N SER A 57 -9.21 -2.58 2.44
CA SER A 57 -10.52 -2.31 1.85
C SER A 57 -10.88 -3.42 0.88
N GLU A 58 -11.83 -4.30 1.22
CA GLU A 58 -12.10 -5.52 0.44
C GLU A 58 -12.50 -5.20 -1.02
N LEU A 59 -13.23 -4.10 -1.22
CA LEU A 59 -13.60 -3.56 -2.54
C LEU A 59 -12.41 -3.05 -3.36
N ALA A 60 -11.23 -2.88 -2.77
CA ALA A 60 -10.03 -2.57 -3.55
C ALA A 60 -9.43 -3.81 -4.22
N PHE A 61 -9.83 -5.03 -3.85
CA PHE A 61 -9.31 -6.25 -4.46
C PHE A 61 -10.00 -6.51 -5.79
N PHE A 62 -9.24 -6.62 -6.87
CA PHE A 62 -9.78 -6.81 -8.23
C PHE A 62 -10.61 -8.10 -8.40
N ASP A 63 -10.36 -9.11 -7.56
CA ASP A 63 -11.08 -10.39 -7.60
C ASP A 63 -12.30 -10.41 -6.66
N HIS A 64 -12.60 -9.30 -5.97
CA HIS A 64 -13.78 -9.18 -5.13
C HIS A 64 -15.06 -9.35 -5.98
N PRO A 65 -16.09 -10.09 -5.52
CA PRO A 65 -17.30 -10.37 -6.31
C PRO A 65 -17.93 -9.11 -6.92
N GLU A 66 -18.13 -8.06 -6.11
CA GLU A 66 -18.72 -6.80 -6.60
C GLU A 66 -17.85 -6.08 -7.65
N ILE A 67 -16.52 -6.24 -7.58
CA ILE A 67 -15.60 -5.60 -8.52
C ILE A 67 -15.55 -6.37 -9.84
N LYS A 68 -15.70 -7.70 -9.81
CA LYS A 68 -15.77 -8.52 -11.02
C LYS A 68 -16.97 -8.17 -11.89
N GLU A 69 -18.09 -7.79 -11.28
CA GLU A 69 -19.32 -7.45 -12.01
C GLU A 69 -19.23 -6.11 -12.78
N ILE A 70 -18.20 -5.28 -12.52
CA ILE A 70 -18.05 -3.93 -13.11
C ILE A 70 -16.80 -3.77 -14.00
N GLN A 71 -16.02 -4.84 -14.23
CA GLN A 71 -14.79 -4.82 -15.04
C GLN A 71 -15.04 -4.87 -16.54
#